data_AF-A0A1G8SWA9-F1
#
_entry.id   AF-A0A1G8SWA9-F1
#
_cell.length_a   1.000
_cell.length_b   1.000
_cell.length_c   1.000
_cell.angle_alpha   90.00
_cell.angle_beta   90.00
_cell.angle_gamma   90.00
#
_symmetry.space_group_name_H-M   'P 1'
#
loop_
_entity.id
_entity.type
_entity.pdbx_description
1 polymer ?
#
loop_
_entity_poly.entity_id
_entity_poly.type
_entity_poly.pdbx_seq_one_letter_code
_entity_poly.pdbx_strand_id
1 'polypeptide(L)'
;MPTRRQYLQSLAAAGGATVVVESASAADLDDIDSEYSHVDTSFEQATLEQFQPRLLVDGETRPNLRNQLAWVARSDEYDTTACCYVTRYSHQEGLTGLDSHLYDTEPVYVFVDEDAGTVDEVIFTGWHWNAAAVSGSAAPLSAQRTDTETHVSLTVVSPWHNYVLARPDSGAFFGLTDWHARRSYLVDNGLYERGAVEAFEEPWTMHSDHGARGGWWNEKLFLQADGPLPIRVNIDYLTMRVWRRIGIRGWSDRAENLR
;
A
#
# COMPACT_ATOMS: atom_id res chain seq x y z
N MET A 1 -22.42 -8.33 33.19
CA MET A 1 -21.38 -7.82 32.28
C MET A 1 -20.18 -8.74 32.38
N PRO A 2 -19.74 -9.36 31.28
CA PRO A 2 -18.56 -10.22 31.31
C PRO A 2 -17.30 -9.38 31.57
N THR A 3 -16.37 -9.94 32.34
CA THR A 3 -15.14 -9.24 32.74
C THR A 3 -14.09 -9.32 31.61
N ARG A 4 -13.12 -8.40 31.59
CA ARG A 4 -12.03 -8.31 30.59
C ARG A 4 -11.28 -9.63 30.39
N ARG A 5 -11.23 -10.49 31.41
CA ARG A 5 -10.62 -11.83 31.38
C ARG A 5 -11.49 -12.88 30.66
N GLN A 6 -12.82 -12.73 30.69
CA GLN A 6 -13.75 -13.60 29.96
C GLN A 6 -13.80 -13.27 28.46
N TYR A 7 -13.56 -12.01 28.08
CA TYR A 7 -13.46 -11.61 26.66
C TYR A 7 -12.22 -12.19 25.99
N LEU A 8 -11.08 -12.23 26.70
CA LEU A 8 -9.85 -12.85 26.21
C LEU A 8 -9.95 -14.38 26.15
N GLN A 9 -10.74 -15.01 27.02
CA GLN A 9 -10.94 -16.46 27.00
C GLN A 9 -11.93 -16.93 25.93
N SER A 10 -12.90 -16.11 25.53
CA SER A 10 -13.80 -16.44 24.41
C SER A 10 -13.11 -16.41 23.04
N LEU A 11 -11.99 -15.70 22.91
CA LEU A 11 -11.15 -15.70 21.70
C LEU A 11 -10.27 -16.94 21.57
N ALA A 12 -10.05 -17.69 22.66
CA ALA A 12 -9.21 -18.90 22.65
C ALA A 12 -9.99 -20.20 22.33
N ALA A 13 -11.32 -20.16 22.30
CA ALA A 13 -12.16 -21.37 22.19
C ALA A 13 -12.76 -21.62 20.78
N ALA A 14 -12.48 -20.76 19.80
CA ALA A 14 -12.89 -20.96 18.41
C ALA A 14 -11.65 -21.07 17.51
N GLY A 15 -11.15 -22.30 17.32
CA GLY A 15 -10.16 -22.63 16.28
C GLY A 15 -8.81 -21.93 16.42
N GLY A 16 -8.02 -22.31 17.43
CA GLY A 16 -6.66 -21.81 17.63
C GLY A 16 -5.71 -22.27 16.52
N ALA A 17 -5.58 -21.48 15.47
CA ALA A 17 -4.34 -21.44 14.71
C ALA A 17 -3.33 -20.67 15.56
N THR A 18 -2.41 -21.39 16.20
CA THR A 18 -1.21 -20.80 16.79
C THR A 18 -0.39 -20.25 15.63
N VAL A 19 -0.50 -18.96 15.34
CA VAL A 19 0.45 -18.30 14.43
C VAL A 19 1.76 -18.20 15.19
N VAL A 20 2.66 -19.15 14.93
CA VAL A 20 4.07 -19.00 15.31
C VAL A 20 4.58 -17.89 14.41
N VAL A 21 4.83 -16.71 14.99
CA VAL A 21 5.55 -15.64 14.30
C VAL A 21 7.02 -16.05 14.36
N GLU A 22 7.50 -16.77 13.35
CA GLU A 22 8.93 -16.91 13.14
C GLU A 22 9.44 -15.52 12.77
N SER A 23 10.26 -14.93 13.63
CA SER A 23 10.95 -13.69 13.30
C SER A 23 11.81 -13.97 12.08
N ALA A 24 11.79 -13.06 11.10
CA ALA A 24 12.59 -13.24 9.90
C ALA A 24 14.06 -13.29 10.32
N SER A 25 14.75 -14.29 9.81
CA SER A 25 16.17 -14.41 10.05
C SER A 25 16.93 -13.38 9.21
N ALA A 26 18.13 -12.99 9.64
CA ALA A 26 19.00 -12.17 8.80
C ALA A 26 19.24 -12.79 7.41
N ALA A 27 19.16 -14.13 7.30
CA ALA A 27 19.26 -14.84 6.03
C ALA A 27 18.09 -14.56 5.09
N ASP A 28 16.87 -14.34 5.61
CA ASP A 28 15.71 -14.00 4.77
C ASP A 28 15.87 -12.59 4.16
N LEU A 29 16.46 -11.65 4.89
CA LEU A 29 16.79 -10.33 4.36
C LEU A 29 17.94 -10.38 3.36
N ASP A 30 18.99 -11.17 3.63
CA ASP A 30 20.11 -11.36 2.69
C ASP A 30 19.64 -11.97 1.35
N ASP A 31 18.72 -12.94 1.39
CA ASP A 31 18.13 -13.54 0.19
C ASP A 31 17.31 -12.51 -0.60
N ILE A 32 16.49 -11.71 0.08
CA ILE A 32 15.73 -10.61 -0.54
C ILE A 32 16.67 -9.57 -1.18
N ASP A 33 17.71 -9.15 -0.45
CA ASP A 33 18.69 -8.18 -0.95
C ASP A 33 19.44 -8.71 -2.17
N SER A 34 19.72 -10.01 -2.21
CA SER A 34 20.32 -10.65 -3.38
C SER A 34 19.35 -10.72 -4.56
N GLU A 35 18.07 -10.99 -4.32
CA GLU A 35 17.04 -11.12 -5.37
C GLU A 35 16.77 -9.78 -6.06
N TYR A 36 16.73 -8.68 -5.30
CA TYR A 36 16.42 -7.33 -5.81
C TYR A 36 17.65 -6.42 -5.87
N SER A 37 18.84 -7.00 -6.06
CA SER A 37 20.11 -6.25 -6.06
C SER A 37 20.27 -5.21 -7.17
N HIS A 38 19.41 -5.23 -8.21
CA HIS A 38 19.34 -4.20 -9.25
C HIS A 38 18.58 -2.94 -8.81
N VAL A 39 17.85 -3.00 -7.69
CA VAL A 39 17.10 -1.87 -7.14
C VAL A 39 17.89 -1.22 -6.00
N ASP A 40 18.36 0.01 -6.24
CA ASP A 40 18.94 0.86 -5.20
C ASP A 40 17.82 1.60 -4.47
N THR A 41 17.82 1.53 -3.14
CA THR A 41 16.82 2.20 -2.31
C THR A 41 17.46 3.11 -1.26
N SER A 42 16.92 4.32 -1.11
CA SER A 42 17.50 5.35 -0.25
C SER A 42 16.43 6.21 0.45
N PHE A 43 16.79 6.91 1.53
CA PHE A 43 15.93 7.94 2.13
C PHE A 43 16.42 9.34 1.76
N GLU A 44 15.94 9.83 0.62
CA GLU A 44 16.25 11.17 0.10
C GLU A 44 15.12 12.15 0.42
N GLN A 45 15.21 12.78 1.60
CA GLN A 45 14.13 13.62 2.13
C GLN A 45 13.68 14.72 1.16
N ALA A 46 14.59 15.37 0.43
CA ALA A 46 14.24 16.44 -0.50
C ALA A 46 13.40 15.93 -1.69
N THR A 47 13.83 14.84 -2.32
CA THR A 47 13.12 14.17 -3.42
C THR A 47 11.75 13.67 -2.96
N LEU A 48 11.69 13.04 -1.78
CA LEU A 48 10.44 12.56 -1.20
C LEU A 48 9.49 13.70 -0.82
N GLU A 49 9.98 14.83 -0.33
CA GLU A 49 9.14 15.99 -0.06
C GLU A 49 8.60 16.63 -1.35
N GLN A 50 9.37 16.60 -2.44
CA GLN A 50 8.98 17.12 -3.76
C GLN A 50 7.84 16.31 -4.40
N PHE A 51 7.79 15.00 -4.21
CA PHE A 51 6.77 14.12 -4.80
C PHE A 51 5.78 13.57 -3.77
N GLN A 52 5.74 14.16 -2.57
CA GLN A 52 4.90 13.66 -1.48
C GLN A 52 3.41 13.74 -1.82
N PRO A 53 2.61 12.68 -1.61
CA PRO A 53 1.16 12.75 -1.75
C PRO A 53 0.55 13.60 -0.63
N ARG A 54 -0.49 14.37 -0.98
CA ARG A 54 -1.28 15.17 -0.05
C ARG A 54 -2.52 14.37 0.34
N LEU A 55 -2.68 14.09 1.64
CA LEU A 55 -3.80 13.28 2.11
C LEU A 55 -4.86 14.17 2.78
N LEU A 56 -6.08 14.12 2.25
CA LEU A 56 -7.27 14.64 2.89
C LEU A 56 -7.80 13.56 3.84
N VAL A 57 -7.66 13.82 5.14
CA VAL A 57 -8.04 12.90 6.20
C VAL A 57 -9.13 13.57 7.04
N ASP A 58 -10.22 12.85 7.30
CA ASP A 58 -11.29 13.38 8.14
C ASP A 58 -10.88 13.45 9.62
N GLY A 59 -11.73 14.07 10.44
CA GLY A 59 -11.47 14.25 11.87
C GLY A 59 -11.48 12.95 12.69
N GLU A 60 -12.11 11.89 12.19
CA GLU A 60 -12.27 10.60 12.89
C GLU A 60 -11.05 9.71 12.66
N THR A 61 -10.50 9.67 11.44
CA THR A 61 -9.29 8.94 11.07
C THR A 61 -8.02 9.68 11.48
N ARG A 62 -8.03 11.01 11.52
CA ARG A 62 -6.83 11.81 11.81
C ARG A 62 -6.09 11.41 13.10
N PRO A 63 -6.76 11.12 14.24
CA PRO A 63 -6.12 10.63 15.46
C PRO A 63 -5.41 9.29 15.32
N ASN A 64 -5.78 8.48 14.32
CA ASN A 64 -5.18 7.17 14.06
C ASN A 64 -3.97 7.26 13.15
N LEU A 65 -3.87 8.27 12.29
CA LEU A 65 -2.71 8.50 11.43
C LEU A 65 -1.45 8.76 12.27
N ARG A 66 -0.35 8.10 11.93
CA ARG A 66 0.94 8.20 12.64
C ARG A 66 1.97 8.97 11.83
N ASN A 67 2.44 8.40 10.73
CA ASN A 67 3.48 8.93 9.86
C ASN A 67 3.40 8.25 8.49
N GLN A 68 4.20 8.71 7.53
CA GLN A 68 4.44 8.01 6.27
C GLN A 68 5.85 7.42 6.30
N LEU A 69 5.98 6.11 6.14
CA LEU A 69 7.28 5.54 5.78
C LEU A 69 7.57 5.89 4.33
N ALA A 70 8.80 6.21 4.00
CA ALA A 70 9.14 6.61 2.64
C ALA A 70 10.56 6.19 2.26
N TRP A 71 10.75 5.98 0.97
CA TRP A 71 12.03 5.70 0.33
C TRP A 71 11.94 6.03 -1.16
N VAL A 72 13.09 6.34 -1.75
CA VAL A 72 13.26 6.44 -3.21
C VAL A 72 13.83 5.10 -3.68
N ALA A 73 13.33 4.59 -4.80
CA ALA A 73 13.91 3.44 -5.49
C ALA A 73 14.36 3.86 -6.90
N ARG A 74 15.58 3.46 -7.28
CA ARG A 74 16.14 3.61 -8.64
C ARG A 74 16.69 2.27 -9.12
N SER A 75 16.73 2.07 -10.43
CA SER A 75 17.29 0.89 -11.06
C SER A 75 17.73 1.23 -12.49
N ASP A 76 18.86 0.69 -12.92
CA ASP A 76 19.36 0.85 -14.29
C ASP A 76 18.49 0.14 -15.34
N GLU A 77 17.48 -0.64 -14.90
CA GLU A 77 16.54 -1.34 -15.79
C GLU A 77 15.30 -0.52 -16.14
N TYR A 78 15.06 0.61 -15.46
CA TYR A 78 13.85 1.42 -15.62
C TYR A 78 14.18 2.91 -15.82
N ASP A 79 13.42 3.56 -16.70
CA ASP A 79 13.60 4.99 -17.02
C ASP A 79 12.94 5.93 -15.99
N THR A 80 12.21 5.40 -15.02
CA THR A 80 11.54 6.18 -13.98
C THR A 80 12.17 5.95 -12.62
N THR A 81 12.10 6.95 -11.75
CA THR A 81 12.37 6.82 -10.31
C THR A 81 11.07 6.58 -9.57
N ALA A 82 11.04 5.67 -8.59
CA ALA A 82 9.86 5.44 -7.76
C ALA A 82 10.02 6.13 -6.40
N CYS A 83 9.17 7.12 -6.12
CA CYS A 83 9.01 7.68 -4.78
C CYS A 83 7.91 6.91 -4.04
N CYS A 84 8.31 6.13 -3.05
CA CYS A 84 7.42 5.22 -2.35
C CYS A 84 7.01 5.76 -0.98
N TYR A 85 5.72 5.64 -0.67
CA TYR A 85 5.14 6.08 0.60
C TYR A 85 4.24 4.98 1.16
N VAL A 86 4.31 4.74 2.47
CA VAL A 86 3.39 3.86 3.20
C VAL A 86 2.83 4.61 4.39
N THR A 87 1.58 5.05 4.29
CA THR A 87 0.90 5.75 5.38
C THR A 87 0.57 4.77 6.48
N ARG A 88 0.91 5.09 7.72
CA ARG A 88 0.64 4.22 8.87
C ARG A 88 -0.47 4.77 9.74
N TYR A 89 -1.38 3.89 10.13
CA TYR A 89 -2.41 4.14 11.13
C TYR A 89 -2.20 3.22 12.33
N SER A 90 -2.62 3.64 13.53
CA SER A 90 -2.56 2.75 14.69
C SER A 90 -3.45 1.52 14.54
N HIS A 91 -4.59 1.70 13.88
CA HIS A 91 -5.60 0.67 13.69
C HIS A 91 -6.64 1.17 12.68
N GLN A 92 -7.41 0.22 12.16
CA GLN A 92 -8.63 0.40 11.39
C GLN A 92 -9.81 -0.12 12.21
N GLU A 93 -10.84 0.72 12.40
CA GLU A 93 -12.12 0.31 12.98
C GLU A 93 -13.14 0.15 11.86
N GLY A 94 -13.13 -1.01 11.21
CA GLY A 94 -14.09 -1.35 10.17
C GLY A 94 -15.54 -1.37 10.66
N LEU A 95 -16.46 -1.67 9.76
CA LEU A 95 -17.89 -1.79 10.12
C LEU A 95 -18.15 -2.99 11.05
N THR A 96 -17.26 -3.98 11.03
CA THR A 96 -17.31 -5.18 11.84
C THR A 96 -15.93 -5.51 12.42
N GLY A 97 -15.88 -6.47 13.36
CA GLY A 97 -14.60 -7.01 13.81
C GLY A 97 -13.83 -7.79 12.74
N LEU A 98 -14.43 -8.09 11.58
CA LEU A 98 -13.75 -8.82 10.50
C LEU A 98 -12.85 -7.90 9.66
N ASP A 99 -13.28 -6.67 9.45
CA ASP A 99 -12.56 -5.61 8.73
C ASP A 99 -11.89 -4.60 9.68
N SER A 100 -11.75 -4.95 10.97
CA SER A 100 -10.98 -4.17 11.94
C SER A 100 -9.65 -4.84 12.24
N HIS A 101 -8.56 -4.08 12.29
CA HIS A 101 -7.24 -4.58 12.68
C HIS A 101 -6.33 -3.50 13.24
N LEU A 102 -5.31 -3.92 13.99
CA LEU A 102 -4.23 -3.04 14.43
C LEU A 102 -3.19 -2.87 13.32
N TYR A 103 -2.42 -1.78 13.41
CA TYR A 103 -1.26 -1.51 12.55
C TYR A 103 -1.61 -1.49 11.06
N ASP A 104 -2.64 -0.72 10.72
CA ASP A 104 -3.03 -0.54 9.34
C ASP A 104 -2.02 0.32 8.57
N THR A 105 -1.80 -0.01 7.30
CA THR A 105 -0.83 0.64 6.44
C THR A 105 -1.34 0.73 5.02
N GLU A 106 -1.16 1.88 4.37
CA GLU A 106 -1.67 2.10 3.02
C GLU A 106 -0.60 2.70 2.10
N PRO A 107 -0.14 1.94 1.08
CA PRO A 107 0.88 2.39 0.14
C PRO A 107 0.38 3.36 -0.94
N VAL A 108 1.29 4.24 -1.36
CA VAL A 108 1.21 5.11 -2.53
C VAL A 108 2.61 5.16 -3.16
N TYR A 109 2.73 4.82 -4.44
CA TYR A 109 3.93 4.97 -5.25
C TYR A 109 3.72 6.06 -6.29
N VAL A 110 4.69 6.94 -6.42
CA VAL A 110 4.73 8.01 -7.42
C VAL A 110 5.94 7.75 -8.30
N PHE A 111 5.69 7.32 -9.53
CA PHE A 111 6.71 7.13 -10.55
C PHE A 111 6.97 8.47 -11.24
N VAL A 112 8.23 8.84 -11.34
CA VAL A 112 8.65 10.17 -11.79
C VAL A 112 9.76 10.07 -12.82
N ASP A 113 9.71 10.97 -13.78
CA ASP A 113 10.89 11.37 -14.55
C ASP A 113 11.62 12.42 -13.69
N GLU A 114 12.72 12.00 -13.04
CA GLU A 114 13.47 12.83 -12.12
C GLU A 114 14.18 13.99 -12.84
N ASP A 115 14.64 13.77 -14.08
CA ASP A 115 15.32 14.77 -14.90
C ASP A 115 14.34 15.87 -15.36
N ALA A 116 13.14 15.47 -15.77
CA ALA A 116 12.08 16.41 -16.14
C ALA A 116 11.35 17.01 -14.94
N GLY A 117 11.46 16.39 -13.76
CA GLY A 117 10.73 16.78 -12.56
C GLY A 117 9.22 16.58 -12.68
N THR A 118 8.79 15.57 -13.42
CA THR A 118 7.37 15.30 -13.73
C THR A 118 6.91 13.95 -13.21
N VAL A 119 5.64 13.88 -12.80
CA VAL A 119 5.00 12.61 -12.42
C VAL A 119 4.55 11.87 -13.68
N ASP A 120 4.93 10.60 -13.79
CA ASP A 120 4.53 9.72 -14.88
C ASP A 120 3.27 8.91 -14.51
N GLU A 121 3.29 8.23 -13.36
CA GLU A 121 2.17 7.45 -12.86
C GLU A 121 2.09 7.51 -11.33
N VAL A 122 0.86 7.52 -10.80
CA VAL A 122 0.61 7.35 -9.37
C VAL A 122 -0.18 6.07 -9.16
N ILE A 123 0.35 5.18 -8.32
CA ILE A 123 -0.30 3.94 -7.91
C ILE A 123 -0.56 4.00 -6.42
N PHE A 124 -1.77 3.68 -5.99
CA PHE A 124 -2.19 3.79 -4.60
C PHE A 124 -3.15 2.68 -4.21
N THR A 125 -3.33 2.43 -2.92
CA THR A 125 -4.42 1.52 -2.49
C THR A 125 -5.77 2.09 -2.84
N GLY A 126 -6.42 1.53 -3.87
CA GLY A 126 -7.80 1.84 -4.22
C GLY A 126 -8.81 1.18 -3.29
N TRP A 127 -8.49 -0.01 -2.76
CA TRP A 127 -9.33 -0.76 -1.81
C TRP A 127 -8.56 -1.93 -1.18
N HIS A 128 -8.41 -2.01 0.15
CA HIS A 128 -7.81 -3.17 0.85
C HIS A 128 -6.55 -3.68 0.13
N TRP A 129 -5.53 -2.85 -0.03
CA TRP A 129 -4.27 -3.12 -0.76
C TRP A 129 -4.40 -3.56 -2.24
N ASN A 130 -5.58 -3.45 -2.85
CA ASN A 130 -5.69 -3.53 -4.30
C ASN A 130 -5.25 -2.19 -4.91
N ALA A 131 -4.48 -2.28 -5.99
CA ALA A 131 -3.96 -1.13 -6.68
C ALA A 131 -5.05 -0.42 -7.48
N ALA A 132 -5.05 0.90 -7.37
CA ALA A 132 -5.59 1.81 -8.37
C ALA A 132 -4.44 2.65 -8.91
N ALA A 133 -4.55 3.09 -10.16
CA ALA A 133 -3.53 3.86 -10.83
C ALA A 133 -4.15 5.05 -11.58
N VAL A 134 -3.37 6.12 -11.72
CA VAL A 134 -3.70 7.28 -12.55
C VAL A 134 -2.41 7.81 -13.19
N SER A 135 -2.45 8.10 -14.49
CA SER A 135 -1.31 8.75 -15.16
C SER A 135 -1.11 10.16 -14.60
N GLY A 136 0.13 10.64 -14.56
CA GLY A 136 0.45 11.98 -14.08
C GLY A 136 -0.28 13.08 -14.86
N SER A 137 -0.48 12.88 -16.17
CA SER A 137 -1.26 13.78 -17.04
C SER A 137 -2.76 13.86 -16.71
N ALA A 138 -3.31 12.87 -15.99
CA ALA A 138 -4.70 12.81 -15.58
C ALA A 138 -4.89 12.98 -14.06
N ALA A 139 -3.80 12.92 -13.28
CA ALA A 139 -3.83 13.00 -11.84
C ALA A 139 -4.16 14.43 -11.37
N PRO A 140 -4.88 14.59 -10.25
CA PRO A 140 -5.12 15.90 -9.63
C PRO A 140 -3.88 16.35 -8.84
N LEU A 141 -2.84 16.72 -9.58
CA LEU A 141 -1.56 17.18 -9.03
C LEU A 141 -1.68 18.62 -8.51
N SER A 142 -0.89 18.94 -7.50
CA SER A 142 -0.75 20.26 -6.89
C SER A 142 0.70 20.70 -6.97
N ALA A 143 0.93 22.00 -7.16
CA ALA A 143 2.27 22.61 -7.11
C ALA A 143 2.64 23.11 -5.70
N GLN A 144 1.95 22.68 -4.65
CA GLN A 144 2.21 23.19 -3.30
C GLN A 144 3.55 22.68 -2.75
N ARG A 145 4.57 23.55 -2.67
CA ARG A 145 5.98 23.34 -2.20
C ARG A 145 7.01 23.28 -3.33
N THR A 146 6.56 23.32 -4.57
CA THR A 146 7.38 23.19 -5.78
C THR A 146 6.96 24.25 -6.81
N ASP A 147 7.73 24.39 -7.88
CA ASP A 147 7.35 25.24 -9.02
C ASP A 147 6.52 24.47 -10.09
N THR A 148 6.38 23.15 -9.92
CA THR A 148 5.70 22.23 -10.84
C THR A 148 4.65 21.39 -10.12
N GLU A 149 3.60 20.95 -10.81
CA GLU A 149 2.57 20.12 -10.22
C GLU A 149 3.08 18.68 -10.00
N THR A 150 3.46 18.36 -8.76
CA THR A 150 4.10 17.07 -8.39
C THR A 150 3.33 16.31 -7.30
N HIS A 151 2.41 16.97 -6.61
CA HIS A 151 1.75 16.41 -5.43
C HIS A 151 0.34 15.90 -5.75
N VAL A 152 0.19 14.59 -5.91
CA VAL A 152 -1.14 13.98 -6.01
C VAL A 152 -1.96 14.21 -4.75
N SER A 153 -3.20 14.65 -4.91
CA SER A 153 -4.13 14.84 -3.80
C SER A 153 -5.07 13.63 -3.68
N LEU A 154 -5.07 12.97 -2.52
CA LEU A 154 -5.84 11.75 -2.23
C LEU A 154 -6.74 11.97 -1.01
N THR A 155 -7.96 11.45 -1.04
CA THR A 155 -8.84 11.39 0.13
C THR A 155 -8.75 10.01 0.76
N VAL A 156 -8.52 9.97 2.07
CA VAL A 156 -8.58 8.74 2.87
C VAL A 156 -10.05 8.41 3.14
N VAL A 157 -10.49 7.22 2.75
CA VAL A 157 -11.88 6.78 2.86
C VAL A 157 -12.07 6.04 4.17
N SER A 158 -12.81 6.64 5.09
CA SER A 158 -13.18 5.99 6.35
C SER A 158 -14.27 4.94 6.17
N PRO A 159 -14.23 3.82 6.92
CA PRO A 159 -13.21 3.45 7.90
C PRO A 159 -11.98 2.71 7.33
N TRP A 160 -11.98 2.35 6.04
CA TRP A 160 -11.04 1.37 5.47
C TRP A 160 -9.68 1.95 5.03
N HIS A 161 -9.49 3.25 5.15
CA HIS A 161 -8.27 4.00 4.85
C HIS A 161 -7.71 3.92 3.41
N ASN A 162 -8.37 3.18 2.51
CA ASN A 162 -8.08 3.23 1.09
C ASN A 162 -8.24 4.66 0.53
N TYR A 163 -7.67 4.90 -0.65
CA TYR A 163 -7.66 6.21 -1.26
C TYR A 163 -8.62 6.35 -2.43
N VAL A 164 -9.12 7.57 -2.60
CA VAL A 164 -9.72 8.04 -3.85
C VAL A 164 -9.09 9.37 -4.24
N LEU A 165 -9.11 9.70 -5.54
CA LEU A 165 -8.62 10.99 -6.02
C LEU A 165 -9.39 12.16 -5.39
N ALA A 166 -8.65 13.13 -4.85
CA ALA A 166 -9.21 14.38 -4.33
C ALA A 166 -9.09 15.48 -5.39
N ARG A 167 -9.65 16.65 -5.10
CA ARG A 167 -9.35 17.84 -5.92
C ARG A 167 -7.89 18.24 -5.72
N PRO A 168 -7.24 18.88 -6.71
CA PRO A 168 -5.98 19.57 -6.50
C PRO A 168 -6.03 20.46 -5.24
N ASP A 169 -4.89 20.62 -4.58
CA ASP A 169 -4.71 21.44 -3.37
C ASP A 169 -5.51 20.99 -2.13
N SER A 170 -6.16 19.82 -2.17
CA SER A 170 -6.87 19.22 -1.02
C SER A 170 -5.96 18.38 -0.12
N GLY A 171 -6.16 18.45 1.20
CA GLY A 171 -5.41 17.64 2.15
C GLY A 171 -4.15 18.31 2.69
N ALA A 172 -3.29 17.50 3.31
CA ALA A 172 -2.07 17.97 3.96
C ALA A 172 -0.90 17.01 3.72
N PHE A 173 0.30 17.52 3.97
CA PHE A 173 1.51 16.72 4.05
C PHE A 173 1.67 16.16 5.47
N PHE A 174 2.24 14.96 5.58
CA PHE A 174 2.49 14.30 6.85
C PHE A 174 3.99 14.04 7.04
N GLY A 175 4.42 13.82 8.28
CA GLY A 175 5.83 13.57 8.55
C GLY A 175 6.32 12.29 7.86
N LEU A 176 7.43 12.42 7.13
CA LEU A 176 8.13 11.30 6.52
C LEU A 176 9.04 10.61 7.53
N THR A 177 9.25 9.32 7.36
CA THR A 177 10.15 8.51 8.16
C THR A 177 10.83 7.51 7.25
N ASP A 178 12.13 7.34 7.44
CA ASP A 178 12.91 6.35 6.70
C ASP A 178 12.31 4.94 6.86
N TRP A 179 11.95 4.34 5.74
CA TRP A 179 11.44 2.97 5.69
C TRP A 179 12.50 1.95 6.06
N HIS A 180 13.78 2.18 5.73
CA HIS A 180 14.89 1.27 6.02
C HIS A 180 15.03 0.99 7.51
N ALA A 181 14.86 2.03 8.32
CA ALA A 181 14.85 1.93 9.79
C ALA A 181 13.69 1.07 10.35
N ARG A 182 12.72 0.71 9.51
CA ARG A 182 11.55 -0.10 9.86
C ARG A 182 11.43 -1.38 9.06
N ARG A 183 12.23 -1.58 8.01
CA ARG A 183 12.17 -2.74 7.11
C ARG A 183 12.17 -4.06 7.89
N SER A 184 13.16 -4.28 8.76
CA SER A 184 13.22 -5.50 9.57
C SER A 184 11.97 -5.72 10.42
N TYR A 185 11.46 -4.66 11.07
CA TYR A 185 10.22 -4.73 11.84
C TYR A 185 9.02 -5.13 10.97
N LEU A 186 8.93 -4.65 9.74
CA LEU A 186 7.83 -5.00 8.84
C LEU A 186 7.90 -6.47 8.43
N VAL A 187 9.09 -6.98 8.12
CA VAL A 187 9.30 -8.41 7.85
C VAL A 187 8.95 -9.24 9.09
N ASP A 188 9.49 -8.89 10.25
CA ASP A 188 9.26 -9.58 11.54
C ASP A 188 7.79 -9.61 11.98
N ASN A 189 6.97 -8.68 11.50
CA ASN A 189 5.54 -8.59 11.84
C ASN A 189 4.64 -9.12 10.71
N GLY A 190 5.20 -9.92 9.80
CA GLY A 190 4.44 -10.64 8.77
C GLY A 190 3.87 -9.74 7.68
N LEU A 191 4.39 -8.51 7.51
CA LEU A 191 4.01 -7.67 6.37
C LEU A 191 4.37 -8.38 5.06
N TYR A 192 5.53 -9.05 5.01
CA TYR A 192 6.04 -9.73 3.82
C TYR A 192 5.43 -11.12 3.62
N GLU A 193 4.87 -11.70 4.68
CA GLU A 193 4.09 -12.93 4.55
C GLU A 193 2.75 -12.64 3.86
N ARG A 194 2.09 -11.55 4.28
CA ARG A 194 0.77 -11.13 3.78
C ARG A 194 0.87 -10.32 2.49
N GLY A 195 1.88 -9.49 2.39
CA GLY A 195 2.19 -8.63 1.27
C GLY A 195 3.12 -9.29 0.27
N ALA A 196 3.08 -8.84 -0.97
CA ALA A 196 4.03 -9.24 -1.98
C ALA A 196 5.37 -8.54 -1.71
N VAL A 197 6.40 -9.30 -1.37
CA VAL A 197 7.76 -8.76 -1.16
C VAL A 197 8.19 -7.95 -2.37
N GLU A 198 7.95 -8.48 -3.56
CA GLU A 198 8.27 -7.83 -4.84
C GLU A 198 7.60 -6.45 -4.99
N ALA A 199 6.42 -6.23 -4.39
CA ALA A 199 5.75 -4.93 -4.50
C ALA A 199 6.46 -3.85 -3.67
N PHE A 200 7.15 -4.21 -2.59
CA PHE A 200 7.87 -3.26 -1.74
C PHE A 200 9.33 -3.09 -2.15
N GLU A 201 9.99 -4.18 -2.53
CA GLU A 201 11.42 -4.20 -2.89
C GLU A 201 11.66 -3.80 -4.35
N GLU A 202 10.71 -4.08 -5.24
CA GLU A 202 10.77 -3.71 -6.67
C GLU A 202 9.47 -2.99 -7.08
N PRO A 203 9.36 -1.67 -6.79
CA PRO A 203 8.12 -0.92 -7.02
C PRO A 203 7.60 -1.00 -8.47
N TRP A 204 8.48 -1.16 -9.47
CA TRP A 204 8.08 -1.29 -10.87
C TRP A 204 7.26 -2.56 -11.17
N THR A 205 7.23 -3.54 -10.28
CA THR A 205 6.24 -4.63 -10.39
C THR A 205 4.80 -4.11 -10.30
N MET A 206 4.58 -2.98 -9.63
CA MET A 206 3.29 -2.28 -9.61
C MET A 206 3.09 -1.42 -10.86
N HIS A 207 4.17 -0.88 -11.45
CA HIS A 207 4.12 0.05 -12.59
C HIS A 207 3.38 -0.54 -13.78
N SER A 208 2.65 0.31 -14.49
CA SER A 208 1.74 -0.14 -15.51
C SER A 208 2.40 -0.78 -16.73
N ASP A 209 3.63 -0.37 -17.05
CA ASP A 209 4.39 -0.84 -18.21
C ASP A 209 5.27 -2.07 -17.95
N HIS A 210 5.46 -2.48 -16.69
CA HIS A 210 6.44 -3.52 -16.34
C HIS A 210 5.78 -4.75 -15.71
N GLY A 211 5.30 -4.65 -14.46
CA GLY A 211 4.72 -5.80 -13.75
C GLY A 211 3.21 -5.77 -13.65
N ALA A 212 2.60 -4.58 -13.68
CA ALA A 212 1.15 -4.43 -13.74
C ALA A 212 0.36 -5.12 -12.61
N ARG A 213 1.00 -5.38 -11.45
CA ARG A 213 0.41 -6.13 -10.33
C ARG A 213 -0.94 -5.59 -9.88
N GLY A 214 -1.80 -6.49 -9.41
CA GLY A 214 -3.15 -6.14 -8.97
C GLY A 214 -3.22 -5.43 -7.62
N GLY A 215 -2.16 -5.51 -6.82
CA GLY A 215 -2.12 -5.00 -5.47
C GLY A 215 -0.86 -5.41 -4.72
N TRP A 216 -0.78 -4.98 -3.46
CA TRP A 216 0.31 -5.31 -2.54
C TRP A 216 0.12 -6.63 -1.82
N TRP A 217 -0.94 -7.38 -2.10
CA TRP A 217 -1.14 -8.71 -1.53
C TRP A 217 -0.18 -9.74 -2.12
N ASN A 218 0.22 -10.69 -1.29
CA ASN A 218 0.85 -11.92 -1.74
C ASN A 218 -0.19 -12.80 -2.45
N GLU A 219 -0.18 -12.80 -3.78
CA GLU A 219 -1.18 -13.52 -4.59
C GLU A 219 -1.15 -15.05 -4.37
N LYS A 220 0.00 -15.59 -3.91
CA LYS A 220 0.12 -17.02 -3.58
C LYS A 220 -0.82 -17.42 -2.44
N LEU A 221 -1.14 -16.49 -1.53
CA LEU A 221 -2.11 -16.72 -0.45
C LEU A 221 -3.54 -16.92 -0.97
N PHE A 222 -3.88 -16.36 -2.13
CA PHE A 222 -5.20 -16.55 -2.75
C PHE A 222 -5.27 -17.83 -3.59
N LEU A 223 -4.15 -18.25 -4.18
CA LEU A 223 -4.08 -19.40 -5.08
C LEU A 223 -3.93 -20.75 -4.36
N GLN A 224 -3.32 -20.80 -3.17
CA GLN A 224 -3.15 -22.04 -2.41
C GLN A 224 -4.45 -22.55 -1.74
N ALA A 225 -5.56 -21.84 -1.90
CA ALA A 225 -6.82 -22.15 -1.25
C ALA A 225 -7.77 -23.02 -2.09
N ASP A 226 -7.29 -24.18 -2.57
CA ASP A 226 -8.11 -25.24 -3.20
C ASP A 226 -9.04 -25.99 -2.20
N GLY A 227 -9.37 -25.37 -1.06
CA GLY A 227 -10.38 -25.79 -0.10
C GLY A 227 -11.51 -24.74 0.02
N PRO A 228 -12.64 -25.04 0.70
CA PRO A 228 -13.69 -24.05 0.90
C PRO A 228 -13.10 -22.84 1.63
N LEU A 229 -12.91 -21.75 0.88
CA LEU A 229 -12.26 -20.53 1.36
C LEU A 229 -12.87 -20.07 2.69
N PRO A 230 -12.05 -19.64 3.67
CA PRO A 230 -12.59 -18.86 4.78
C PRO A 230 -13.27 -17.61 4.20
N ILE A 231 -14.50 -17.37 4.67
CA ILE A 231 -15.48 -16.38 4.19
C ILE A 231 -14.90 -14.97 3.93
N ARG A 232 -13.76 -14.60 4.56
CA ARG A 232 -13.08 -13.30 4.41
C ARG A 232 -12.62 -13.01 2.97
N VAL A 233 -12.01 -13.96 2.26
CA VAL A 233 -11.46 -13.75 0.90
C VAL A 233 -12.57 -13.60 -0.15
N ASN A 234 -13.74 -14.20 0.10
CA ASN A 234 -14.87 -14.14 -0.83
C ASN A 234 -15.46 -12.72 -0.90
N ILE A 235 -15.49 -11.98 0.22
CA ILE A 235 -16.07 -10.63 0.25
C ILE A 235 -15.22 -9.64 -0.53
N ASP A 236 -13.89 -9.65 -0.41
CA ASP A 236 -13.03 -8.74 -1.18
C ASP A 236 -13.14 -9.03 -2.67
N TYR A 237 -13.13 -10.31 -3.07
CA TYR A 237 -13.31 -10.69 -4.48
C TYR A 237 -14.69 -10.32 -5.05
N LEU A 238 -15.77 -10.51 -4.27
CA LEU A 238 -17.12 -10.15 -4.69
C LEU A 238 -17.31 -8.63 -4.74
N THR A 239 -16.70 -7.92 -3.79
CA THR A 239 -16.63 -6.45 -3.76
C THR A 239 -15.88 -5.96 -4.99
N MET A 240 -14.69 -6.48 -5.30
CA MET A 240 -13.98 -6.17 -6.55
C MET A 240 -14.83 -6.40 -7.81
N ARG A 241 -15.63 -7.48 -7.88
CA ARG A 241 -16.56 -7.71 -9.00
C ARG A 241 -17.69 -6.68 -9.08
N VAL A 242 -18.21 -6.21 -7.96
CA VAL A 242 -19.24 -5.15 -7.91
C VAL A 242 -18.64 -3.82 -8.34
N TRP A 243 -17.42 -3.49 -7.89
CA TRP A 243 -16.71 -2.27 -8.22
C TRP A 243 -16.37 -2.20 -9.72
N ARG A 244 -16.00 -3.35 -10.32
CA ARG A 244 -15.87 -3.53 -11.79
C ARG A 244 -17.18 -3.21 -12.53
N ARG A 245 -18.33 -3.53 -11.95
CA ARG A 245 -19.66 -3.34 -12.58
C ARG A 245 -20.15 -1.89 -12.51
N ILE A 246 -19.66 -1.10 -11.54
CA ILE A 246 -20.04 0.31 -11.36
C ILE A 246 -19.04 1.32 -11.93
N GLY A 247 -18.03 0.85 -12.69
CA GLY A 247 -17.18 1.71 -13.50
C GLY A 247 -16.02 2.38 -12.74
N ILE A 248 -15.59 1.82 -11.61
CA ILE A 248 -14.35 2.23 -10.96
C ILE A 248 -13.20 1.64 -11.78
N ARG A 249 -12.72 2.44 -12.73
CA ARG A 249 -11.70 2.09 -13.72
C ARG A 249 -10.31 2.23 -13.11
N GLY A 250 -9.75 1.11 -12.67
CA GLY A 250 -8.30 0.93 -12.49
C GLY A 250 -7.78 -0.40 -13.04
N TRP A 251 -8.69 -1.30 -13.45
CA TRP A 251 -8.34 -2.69 -13.81
C TRP A 251 -9.01 -3.21 -15.08
N SER A 252 -9.93 -2.47 -15.71
CA SER A 252 -10.77 -3.00 -16.80
C SER A 252 -10.01 -3.28 -18.10
N ASP A 253 -8.86 -2.65 -18.30
CA ASP A 253 -8.22 -2.62 -19.62
C ASP A 253 -7.16 -3.74 -19.79
N ARG A 254 -6.83 -4.49 -18.72
CA ARG A 254 -5.77 -5.52 -18.73
C ARG A 254 -6.23 -6.96 -18.95
N ALA A 255 -7.46 -7.31 -18.61
CA ALA A 255 -7.91 -8.70 -18.69
C ALA A 255 -8.17 -9.20 -20.12
N GLU A 256 -8.14 -8.31 -21.13
CA GLU A 256 -8.33 -8.68 -22.54
C GLU A 256 -7.04 -9.08 -23.26
N ASN A 257 -5.85 -8.87 -22.65
CA ASN A 257 -4.55 -9.20 -23.27
C ASN A 257 -3.86 -10.46 -22.70
N LEU A 258 -4.55 -11.22 -21.82
CA LEU A 258 -4.05 -12.49 -21.27
C LEU A 258 -4.87 -13.71 -21.77
N ARG A 259 -5.35 -13.65 -23.01
CA ARG A 259 -5.99 -14.79 -23.70
C ARG A 259 -5.28 -15.14 -24.99
#